data_AF-A0A368NGF0-F1
#
_entry.id   AF-A0A368NGF0-F1
#
_cell.length_a   1.000
_cell.length_b   1.000
_cell.length_c   1.000
_cell.angle_alpha   90.00
_cell.angle_beta   90.00
_cell.angle_gamma   90.00
#
_symmetry.space_group_name_H-M   'P 1'
#
loop_
_entity.id
_entity.type
_entity.pdbx_description
1 polymer ?
#
loop_
_entity_poly.entity_id
_entity_poly.type
_entity_poly.pdbx_seq_one_letter_code
_entity_poly.pdbx_strand_id
1 'polypeptide(L)'
;MAPSTPRSNNPYGEEEPYADALLRGVELAVEDVFDDPGRNITRTEQEKLCYFAIKEFDIPVTYSWYLAGAYTKVAGEPDNAPGRMTSNTAGIHRDEGEGDRVRQYRDYFASEVFFDNYDLREVWYTGKFDFLRDFYRECAPDEYTDLYLVSTDIREYLETLDRTIEQETTNHSLSDFGGGSQEGVLSESDEKEFRLLISDLHLELSQIGELSEIVDLVTRGTDVMEQVFAQLTTLESISNDQNVVLQDLAPYFYYCIWRYPALFISTQTAEGPNRHHLVEEHVDRFTNFHEELLSRRSRLGERCAGVDLYPRAGYHSQRVDEEQMAHLHEMAREVLEGTE
;
A
#
# COMPACT_ATOMS: atom_id res chain seq x y z
N MET A 1 -8.73 43.73 -13.21
CA MET A 1 -7.89 42.68 -13.85
C MET A 1 -7.14 42.00 -12.72
N ALA A 2 -7.63 40.84 -12.29
CA ALA A 2 -6.89 40.02 -11.32
C ALA A 2 -5.69 39.41 -12.04
N PRO A 3 -4.50 39.38 -11.42
CA PRO A 3 -3.33 38.74 -12.01
C PRO A 3 -3.61 37.23 -12.11
N SER A 4 -3.41 36.70 -13.31
CA SER A 4 -3.41 35.27 -13.58
C SER A 4 -2.32 34.61 -12.73
N THR A 5 -2.73 33.75 -11.81
CA THR A 5 -1.86 32.78 -11.16
C THR A 5 -1.13 31.98 -12.24
N PRO A 6 0.21 31.79 -12.14
CA PRO A 6 0.91 30.92 -13.08
C PRO A 6 0.32 29.52 -12.97
N ARG A 7 -0.04 28.92 -14.11
CA ARG A 7 -0.36 27.49 -14.20
C ARG A 7 0.80 26.74 -13.52
N SER A 8 0.52 25.90 -12.53
CA SER A 8 1.54 25.01 -11.99
C SER A 8 2.11 24.22 -13.16
N ASN A 9 3.41 24.39 -13.45
CA ASN A 9 4.11 23.52 -14.39
C ASN A 9 4.06 22.12 -13.78
N ASN A 10 3.17 21.25 -14.26
CA ASN A 10 3.22 19.83 -13.91
C ASN A 10 4.46 19.26 -14.59
N PRO A 11 5.52 18.86 -13.86
CA PRO A 11 6.74 18.34 -14.49
C PRO A 11 6.48 17.05 -15.28
N TYR A 12 5.40 16.33 -14.96
CA TYR A 12 4.99 15.09 -15.62
C TYR A 12 4.10 15.32 -16.86
N GLY A 13 3.84 16.57 -17.25
CA GLY A 13 2.92 16.89 -18.35
C GLY A 13 3.34 16.30 -19.70
N GLU A 14 4.63 16.07 -19.94
CA GLU A 14 5.13 15.44 -21.17
C GLU A 14 4.92 13.91 -21.18
N GLU A 15 4.71 13.30 -20.02
CA GLU A 15 4.45 11.86 -19.86
C GLU A 15 2.95 11.52 -19.98
N GLU A 16 2.07 12.50 -19.74
CA GLU A 16 0.59 12.36 -19.82
C GLU A 16 0.11 11.65 -21.09
N PRO A 17 0.58 11.98 -22.31
CA PRO A 17 0.11 11.31 -23.53
C PRO A 17 0.49 9.83 -23.60
N TYR A 18 1.61 9.43 -22.99
CA TYR A 18 2.06 8.03 -22.98
C TYR A 18 1.23 7.21 -22.01
N ALA A 19 0.99 7.74 -20.81
CA ALA A 19 0.15 7.08 -19.84
C ALA A 19 -1.32 7.03 -20.27
N ASP A 20 -1.85 8.07 -20.90
CA ASP A 20 -3.22 8.07 -21.44
C ASP A 20 -3.38 6.98 -22.49
N ALA A 21 -2.37 6.80 -23.35
CA ALA A 21 -2.36 5.71 -24.32
C ALA A 21 -2.27 4.33 -23.66
N LEU A 22 -1.47 4.18 -22.59
CA LEU A 22 -1.36 2.93 -21.83
C LEU A 22 -2.69 2.57 -21.15
N LEU A 23 -3.29 3.50 -20.42
CA LEU A 23 -4.56 3.30 -19.75
C LEU A 23 -5.67 2.97 -20.75
N ARG A 24 -5.70 3.66 -21.90
CA ARG A 24 -6.63 3.34 -22.99
C ARG A 24 -6.38 1.95 -23.57
N GLY A 25 -5.11 1.55 -23.72
CA GLY A 25 -4.74 0.20 -24.16
C GLY A 25 -5.25 -0.87 -23.20
N VAL A 26 -5.12 -0.66 -21.89
CA VAL A 26 -5.64 -1.56 -20.84
C VAL A 26 -7.17 -1.67 -20.92
N GLU A 27 -7.88 -0.53 -21.03
CA GLU A 27 -9.36 -0.53 -21.17
C GLU A 27 -9.81 -1.39 -22.36
N LEU A 28 -9.21 -1.14 -23.53
CA LEU A 28 -9.56 -1.87 -24.75
C LEU A 28 -9.19 -3.36 -24.66
N ALA A 29 -8.08 -3.70 -24.02
CA ALA A 29 -7.70 -5.10 -23.83
C ALA A 29 -8.68 -5.84 -22.91
N VAL A 30 -9.19 -5.18 -21.87
CA VAL A 30 -10.26 -5.73 -21.02
C VAL A 30 -11.53 -5.96 -21.84
N GLU A 31 -11.93 -5.01 -22.68
CA GLU A 31 -13.09 -5.16 -23.58
C GLU A 31 -12.92 -6.31 -24.58
N ASP A 32 -11.69 -6.57 -25.05
CA ASP A 32 -11.41 -7.65 -26.00
C ASP A 32 -11.32 -9.03 -25.32
N VAL A 33 -10.80 -9.11 -24.10
CA VAL A 33 -10.56 -10.37 -23.39
C VAL A 33 -11.79 -10.87 -22.64
N PHE A 34 -12.66 -9.97 -22.16
CA PHE A 34 -13.82 -10.29 -21.33
C PHE A 34 -15.14 -9.85 -21.98
N ASP A 35 -16.01 -10.83 -22.28
CA ASP A 35 -17.35 -10.57 -22.84
C ASP A 35 -18.28 -9.83 -21.84
N ASP A 36 -18.15 -10.14 -20.55
CA ASP A 36 -18.83 -9.45 -19.44
C ASP A 36 -17.88 -9.40 -18.22
N PRO A 37 -17.15 -8.29 -18.02
CA PRO A 37 -16.10 -8.21 -17.01
C PRO A 37 -16.64 -8.29 -15.57
N GLY A 38 -17.92 -7.97 -15.33
CA GLY A 38 -18.57 -8.05 -14.00
C GLY A 38 -18.01 -7.11 -12.91
N ARG A 39 -16.86 -6.49 -13.13
CA ARG A 39 -16.22 -5.46 -12.30
C ARG A 39 -15.36 -4.56 -13.18
N ASN A 40 -14.87 -3.46 -12.61
CA ASN A 40 -13.83 -2.66 -13.24
C ASN A 40 -12.44 -3.17 -12.83
N ILE A 41 -11.46 -2.92 -13.69
CA ILE A 41 -10.07 -3.10 -13.30
C ILE A 41 -9.74 -2.15 -12.14
N THR A 42 -9.02 -2.66 -11.14
CA THR A 42 -8.59 -1.87 -10.00
C THR A 42 -7.40 -1.00 -10.37
N ARG A 43 -7.19 0.07 -9.60
CA ARG A 43 -6.03 0.94 -9.76
C ARG A 43 -4.71 0.18 -9.62
N THR A 44 -4.61 -0.71 -8.64
CA THR A 44 -3.39 -1.49 -8.40
C THR A 44 -3.06 -2.38 -9.60
N GLU A 45 -4.06 -3.06 -10.17
CA GLU A 45 -3.90 -3.85 -11.40
C GLU A 45 -3.45 -2.98 -12.58
N GLN A 46 -4.09 -1.80 -12.77
CA GLN A 46 -3.69 -0.84 -13.82
C GLN A 46 -2.24 -0.41 -13.68
N GLU A 47 -1.80 -0.04 -12.47
CA GLU A 47 -0.41 0.38 -12.21
C GLU A 47 0.58 -0.74 -12.58
N LYS A 48 0.25 -2.01 -12.33
CA LYS A 48 1.13 -3.15 -12.67
C LYS A 48 1.18 -3.42 -14.16
N LEU A 49 0.03 -3.39 -14.82
CA LEU A 49 -0.04 -3.51 -16.28
C LEU A 49 0.76 -2.39 -16.96
N CYS A 50 0.57 -1.15 -16.52
CA CYS A 50 1.36 -0.03 -17.04
C CYS A 50 2.87 -0.23 -16.80
N TYR A 51 3.28 -0.70 -15.62
CA TYR A 51 4.67 -1.02 -15.33
C TYR A 51 5.26 -2.04 -16.31
N PHE A 52 4.54 -3.14 -16.60
CA PHE A 52 5.01 -4.13 -17.58
C PHE A 52 5.21 -3.54 -18.97
N ALA A 53 4.24 -2.76 -19.45
CA ALA A 53 4.37 -2.13 -20.76
C ALA A 53 5.46 -1.06 -20.82
N ILE A 54 5.68 -0.32 -19.73
CA ILE A 54 6.80 0.64 -19.62
C ILE A 54 8.13 -0.07 -19.79
N LYS A 55 8.32 -1.20 -19.10
CA LYS A 55 9.54 -2.02 -19.20
C LYS A 55 9.70 -2.66 -20.58
N GLU A 56 8.64 -3.22 -21.15
CA GLU A 56 8.69 -3.90 -22.46
C GLU A 56 8.99 -2.94 -23.61
N PHE A 57 8.33 -1.78 -23.63
CA PHE A 57 8.43 -0.82 -24.75
C PHE A 57 9.38 0.34 -24.50
N ASP A 58 10.12 0.36 -23.38
CA ASP A 58 11.00 1.46 -22.95
C ASP A 58 10.28 2.82 -23.01
N ILE A 59 9.07 2.86 -22.45
CA ILE A 59 8.20 4.05 -22.52
C ILE A 59 8.78 5.13 -21.59
N PRO A 60 8.93 6.38 -22.04
CA PRO A 60 9.50 7.46 -21.23
C PRO A 60 8.48 7.98 -20.20
N VAL A 61 8.08 7.12 -19.26
CA VAL A 61 7.20 7.41 -18.13
C VAL A 61 7.97 7.13 -16.85
N THR A 62 7.92 8.08 -15.92
CA THR A 62 8.57 7.97 -14.63
C THR A 62 7.79 7.04 -13.72
N TYR A 63 8.49 6.11 -13.07
CA TYR A 63 7.92 5.17 -12.12
C TYR A 63 8.89 4.90 -10.96
N SER A 64 8.36 4.35 -9.88
CA SER A 64 9.14 3.89 -8.72
C SER A 64 8.39 2.78 -7.98
N TRP A 65 9.05 2.11 -7.06
CA TRP A 65 8.40 1.19 -6.12
C TRP A 65 7.88 1.97 -4.91
N TYR A 66 6.57 1.95 -4.69
CA TYR A 66 5.91 2.65 -3.57
C TYR A 66 4.83 1.76 -2.93
N LEU A 67 3.84 2.30 -2.21
CA LEU A 67 2.88 1.59 -1.34
C LEU A 67 2.41 0.21 -1.82
N ALA A 68 2.00 0.07 -3.08
CA ALA A 68 1.52 -1.19 -3.65
C ALA A 68 2.49 -1.80 -4.67
N GLY A 69 3.79 -1.47 -4.60
CA GLY A 69 4.81 -1.84 -5.58
C GLY A 69 4.98 -0.78 -6.66
N ALA A 70 5.28 -1.21 -7.89
CA ALA A 70 5.50 -0.31 -9.03
C ALA A 70 4.34 0.70 -9.22
N TYR A 71 4.70 1.97 -9.25
CA TYR A 71 3.80 3.11 -9.23
C TYR A 71 4.22 4.12 -10.29
N THR A 72 3.25 4.71 -11.00
CA THR A 72 3.48 5.81 -11.95
C THR A 72 2.63 7.02 -11.55
N LYS A 73 3.21 8.22 -11.57
CA LYS A 73 2.47 9.43 -11.15
C LYS A 73 1.32 9.77 -12.07
N VAL A 74 1.41 9.34 -13.32
CA VAL A 74 0.40 9.60 -14.34
C VAL A 74 -0.87 8.75 -14.15
N ALA A 75 -0.80 7.64 -13.41
CA ALA A 75 -1.97 6.88 -12.95
C ALA A 75 -2.70 7.54 -11.75
N GLY A 76 -2.18 8.65 -11.21
CA GLY A 76 -2.72 9.42 -10.09
C GLY A 76 -1.87 9.34 -8.82
N GLU A 77 -2.15 10.11 -7.78
CA GLU A 77 -1.43 9.99 -6.50
C GLU A 77 -2.05 8.89 -5.63
N PRO A 78 -1.29 7.91 -5.11
CA PRO A 78 -1.84 6.81 -4.31
C PRO A 78 -2.25 7.29 -2.91
N ASP A 79 -1.72 8.44 -2.47
CA ASP A 79 -2.06 9.10 -1.22
C ASP A 79 -3.44 9.82 -1.27
N ASN A 80 -3.98 10.08 -2.47
CA ASN A 80 -5.25 10.77 -2.68
C ASN A 80 -6.21 9.88 -3.49
N ALA A 81 -7.15 9.19 -2.83
CA ALA A 81 -8.27 8.56 -3.54
C ALA A 81 -9.30 9.65 -3.94
N PRO A 82 -9.77 9.73 -5.20
CA PRO A 82 -9.84 8.67 -6.21
C PRO A 82 -8.77 8.81 -7.31
N GLY A 83 -8.20 7.70 -7.73
CA GLY A 83 -7.36 7.64 -8.94
C GLY A 83 -8.14 8.06 -10.19
N ARG A 84 -7.43 8.22 -11.31
CA ARG A 84 -8.06 8.44 -12.62
C ARG A 84 -8.75 7.13 -13.02
N MET A 85 -9.95 6.88 -12.48
CA MET A 85 -10.78 5.78 -12.95
C MET A 85 -11.11 6.06 -14.40
N THR A 86 -10.69 5.13 -15.25
CA THR A 86 -11.15 4.94 -16.62
C THR A 86 -12.66 5.19 -16.63
N SER A 87 -13.09 6.24 -17.32
CA SER A 87 -14.50 6.60 -17.35
C SER A 87 -15.27 5.42 -17.90
N ASN A 88 -16.36 5.03 -17.23
CA ASN A 88 -17.36 4.11 -17.78
C ASN A 88 -17.80 4.61 -19.16
N THR A 89 -17.14 4.18 -20.22
CA THR A 89 -17.69 4.21 -21.56
C THR A 89 -18.41 2.90 -21.76
N ALA A 90 -19.55 2.78 -21.08
CA ALA A 90 -20.54 1.78 -21.42
C ALA A 90 -20.96 2.02 -22.88
N GLY A 91 -20.36 1.25 -23.78
CA GLY A 91 -20.83 1.05 -25.13
C GLY A 91 -20.33 2.04 -26.19
N ILE A 92 -19.86 1.43 -27.28
CA ILE A 92 -19.82 1.98 -28.64
C ILE A 92 -18.65 2.92 -28.95
N HIS A 93 -17.40 2.43 -28.89
CA HIS A 93 -16.35 2.88 -29.80
C HIS A 93 -15.49 1.69 -30.25
N ARG A 94 -16.01 0.92 -31.21
CA ARG A 94 -15.19 0.02 -32.04
C ARG A 94 -14.13 0.87 -32.73
N ASP A 95 -12.84 0.62 -32.44
CA ASP A 95 -11.57 0.72 -33.22
C ASP A 95 -11.36 1.83 -34.30
N GLU A 96 -12.37 2.57 -34.72
CA GLU A 96 -12.32 3.62 -35.74
C GLU A 96 -11.77 4.91 -35.14
N GLY A 97 -10.44 4.99 -35.04
CA GLY A 97 -9.73 6.24 -34.78
C GLY A 97 -8.66 6.19 -33.70
N GLU A 98 -8.42 5.03 -33.06
CA GLU A 98 -7.34 4.91 -32.08
C GLU A 98 -5.96 5.11 -32.73
N GLY A 99 -5.01 5.66 -31.98
CA GLY A 99 -3.63 5.83 -32.47
C GLY A 99 -2.91 4.48 -32.60
N ASP A 100 -1.87 4.41 -33.43
CA ASP A 100 -1.05 3.18 -33.59
C ASP A 100 -0.50 2.66 -32.25
N ARG A 101 -0.10 3.57 -31.35
CA ARG A 101 0.39 3.22 -30.00
C ARG A 101 -0.66 2.55 -29.13
N VAL A 102 -1.89 3.06 -29.13
CA VAL A 102 -2.99 2.51 -28.32
C VAL A 102 -3.31 1.09 -28.78
N ARG A 103 -3.37 0.86 -30.10
CA ARG A 103 -3.55 -0.49 -30.66
C ARG A 103 -2.42 -1.43 -30.25
N GLN A 104 -1.16 -0.99 -30.33
CA GLN A 104 -0.01 -1.79 -29.92
C GLN A 104 -0.12 -2.20 -28.44
N TYR A 105 -0.46 -1.26 -27.55
CA TYR A 105 -0.61 -1.56 -26.12
C TYR A 105 -1.80 -2.47 -25.83
N ARG A 106 -2.94 -2.25 -26.50
CA ARG A 106 -4.10 -3.14 -26.43
C ARG A 106 -3.71 -4.57 -26.79
N ASP A 107 -3.06 -4.75 -27.94
CA ASP A 107 -2.69 -6.08 -28.44
C ASP A 107 -1.69 -6.76 -27.49
N TYR A 108 -0.74 -5.99 -26.93
CA TYR A 108 0.16 -6.47 -25.87
C TYR A 108 -0.60 -6.95 -24.64
N PHE A 109 -1.46 -6.12 -24.04
CA PHE A 109 -2.20 -6.50 -22.83
C PHE A 109 -3.18 -7.65 -23.06
N ALA A 110 -3.74 -7.79 -24.26
CA ALA A 110 -4.71 -8.84 -24.57
C ALA A 110 -4.07 -10.22 -24.83
N SER A 111 -2.78 -10.27 -25.18
CA SER A 111 -2.15 -11.51 -25.67
C SER A 111 -0.87 -11.92 -24.96
N GLU A 112 -0.24 -11.03 -24.21
CA GLU A 112 1.05 -11.31 -23.56
C GLU A 112 0.89 -12.02 -22.21
N VAL A 113 1.94 -12.76 -21.83
CA VAL A 113 2.15 -13.26 -20.47
C VAL A 113 3.20 -12.36 -19.80
N PHE A 114 2.80 -11.62 -18.76
CA PHE A 114 3.61 -10.55 -18.18
C PHE A 114 4.77 -11.07 -17.34
N PHE A 115 4.54 -12.11 -16.55
CA PHE A 115 5.52 -12.84 -15.75
C PHE A 115 4.95 -14.23 -15.42
N ASP A 116 5.79 -15.24 -15.29
CA ASP A 116 5.38 -16.64 -15.08
C ASP A 116 4.25 -17.11 -16.00
N ASN A 117 3.04 -17.23 -15.47
CA ASN A 117 1.81 -17.60 -16.14
C ASN A 117 0.72 -16.51 -16.04
N TYR A 118 1.08 -15.30 -15.60
CA TYR A 118 0.15 -14.18 -15.47
C TYR A 118 -0.11 -13.51 -16.81
N ASP A 119 -1.25 -13.83 -17.42
CA ASP A 119 -1.89 -13.03 -18.46
C ASP A 119 -2.95 -12.10 -17.85
N LEU A 120 -3.66 -11.34 -18.70
CA LEU A 120 -4.71 -10.42 -18.23
C LEU A 120 -5.85 -11.14 -17.47
N ARG A 121 -6.14 -12.41 -17.77
CA ARG A 121 -7.18 -13.20 -17.07
C ARG A 121 -6.72 -13.60 -15.68
N GLU A 122 -5.47 -14.03 -15.55
CA GLU A 122 -4.90 -14.37 -14.25
C GLU A 122 -4.80 -13.14 -13.36
N VAL A 123 -4.40 -11.98 -13.90
CA VAL A 123 -4.45 -10.69 -13.17
C VAL A 123 -5.89 -10.38 -12.72
N TRP A 124 -6.89 -10.71 -13.54
CA TRP A 124 -8.29 -10.40 -13.24
C TRP A 124 -8.95 -11.32 -12.21
N TYR A 125 -8.60 -12.60 -12.19
CA TYR A 125 -9.27 -13.58 -11.34
C TYR A 125 -8.49 -13.97 -10.09
N THR A 126 -7.18 -13.68 -10.03
CA THR A 126 -6.39 -13.90 -8.82
C THR A 126 -6.81 -12.91 -7.73
N GLY A 127 -6.86 -13.38 -6.48
CA GLY A 127 -7.08 -12.50 -5.32
C GLY A 127 -5.99 -11.43 -5.22
N LYS A 128 -6.37 -10.19 -4.88
CA LYS A 128 -5.46 -9.03 -4.77
C LYS A 128 -4.15 -9.35 -4.05
N PHE A 129 -4.20 -10.02 -2.91
CA PHE A 129 -3.01 -10.30 -2.10
C PHE A 129 -2.14 -11.40 -2.70
N ASP A 130 -2.74 -12.45 -3.26
CA ASP A 130 -2.00 -13.51 -3.97
C ASP A 130 -1.29 -12.94 -5.19
N PHE A 131 -1.99 -12.14 -5.99
CA PHE A 131 -1.40 -11.45 -7.13
C PHE A 131 -0.24 -10.55 -6.71
N LEU A 132 -0.39 -9.77 -5.63
CA LEU A 132 0.70 -8.91 -5.15
C LEU A 132 1.90 -9.71 -4.67
N ARG A 133 1.71 -10.83 -3.98
CA ARG A 133 2.83 -11.69 -3.55
C ARG A 133 3.61 -12.23 -4.73
N ASP A 134 2.92 -12.74 -5.74
CA ASP A 134 3.57 -13.30 -6.93
C ASP A 134 4.23 -12.21 -7.75
N PHE A 135 3.56 -11.06 -7.91
CA PHE A 135 4.17 -9.88 -8.54
C PHE A 135 5.44 -9.41 -7.80
N TYR A 136 5.46 -9.39 -6.47
CA TYR A 136 6.63 -8.95 -5.72
C TYR A 136 7.79 -9.93 -5.80
N ARG A 137 7.52 -11.24 -5.74
CA ARG A 137 8.57 -12.27 -5.89
C ARG A 137 9.30 -12.17 -7.22
N GLU A 138 8.57 -11.86 -8.29
CA GLU A 138 9.14 -11.85 -9.64
C GLU A 138 9.65 -10.48 -10.08
N CYS A 139 9.02 -9.39 -9.63
CA CYS A 139 9.28 -8.06 -10.17
C CYS A 139 9.89 -7.07 -9.18
N ALA A 140 9.77 -7.29 -7.86
CA ALA A 140 10.29 -6.34 -6.89
C ALA A 140 11.82 -6.30 -6.91
N PRO A 141 12.42 -5.15 -6.58
CA PRO A 141 13.86 -5.08 -6.36
C PRO A 141 14.23 -6.05 -5.24
N ASP A 142 15.22 -6.93 -5.50
CA ASP A 142 15.64 -8.01 -4.59
C ASP A 142 15.82 -7.56 -3.14
N GLU A 143 16.34 -6.35 -2.94
CA GLU A 143 16.59 -5.75 -1.61
C GLU A 143 15.30 -5.50 -0.80
N TYR A 144 14.16 -5.30 -1.47
CA TYR A 144 12.89 -4.91 -0.83
C TYR A 144 11.80 -5.97 -0.94
N THR A 145 12.05 -7.08 -1.64
CA THR A 145 11.06 -8.13 -1.90
C THR A 145 10.42 -8.66 -0.62
N ASP A 146 11.23 -9.11 0.34
CA ASP A 146 10.73 -9.70 1.58
C ASP A 146 9.95 -8.68 2.42
N LEU A 147 10.40 -7.42 2.45
CA LEU A 147 9.71 -6.33 3.12
C LEU A 147 8.32 -6.05 2.53
N TYR A 148 8.18 -6.08 1.20
CA TYR A 148 6.89 -5.97 0.52
C TYR A 148 5.97 -7.16 0.79
N LEU A 149 6.51 -8.38 0.86
CA LEU A 149 5.75 -9.59 1.18
C LEU A 149 5.18 -9.52 2.60
N VAL A 150 6.02 -9.22 3.60
CA VAL A 150 5.58 -9.08 5.00
C VAL A 150 4.53 -7.99 5.15
N SER A 151 4.71 -6.83 4.50
CA SER A 151 3.71 -5.76 4.49
C SER A 151 2.37 -6.23 3.91
N THR A 152 2.41 -7.08 2.88
CA THR A 152 1.21 -7.63 2.24
C THR A 152 0.48 -8.61 3.15
N ASP A 153 1.22 -9.45 3.86
CA ASP A 153 0.66 -10.39 4.83
C ASP A 153 -0.04 -9.65 5.98
N ILE A 154 0.58 -8.59 6.53
CA ILE A 154 -0.04 -7.75 7.55
C ILE A 154 -1.32 -7.09 7.02
N ARG A 155 -1.31 -6.58 5.78
CA ARG A 155 -2.49 -5.94 5.18
C ARG A 155 -3.64 -6.93 4.99
N GLU A 156 -3.36 -8.13 4.49
CA GLU A 156 -4.39 -9.15 4.35
C GLU A 156 -4.96 -9.54 5.72
N TYR A 157 -4.09 -9.72 6.70
CA TYR A 157 -4.49 -10.05 8.06
C TYR A 157 -5.46 -8.99 8.65
N LEU A 158 -5.14 -7.71 8.48
CA LEU A 158 -5.99 -6.61 8.95
C LEU A 158 -7.27 -6.44 8.14
N GLU A 159 -7.23 -6.59 6.81
CA GLU A 159 -8.43 -6.50 5.95
C GLU A 159 -9.39 -7.67 6.17
N THR A 160 -8.91 -8.79 6.73
CA THR A 160 -9.74 -9.97 7.04
C THR A 160 -10.13 -10.10 8.52
N LEU A 161 -9.69 -9.18 9.37
CA LEU A 161 -9.92 -9.20 10.83
C LEU A 161 -11.40 -9.31 11.20
N ASP A 162 -12.29 -8.54 10.57
CA ASP A 162 -13.74 -8.58 10.84
C ASP A 162 -14.32 -9.99 10.63
N ARG A 163 -13.88 -10.66 9.56
CA ARG A 163 -14.31 -12.04 9.26
C ARG A 163 -13.76 -13.03 10.28
N THR A 164 -12.52 -12.86 10.71
CA THR A 164 -11.88 -13.70 11.75
C THR A 164 -12.66 -13.59 13.07
N ILE A 165 -12.97 -12.36 13.49
CA ILE A 165 -13.80 -12.05 14.66
C ILE A 165 -15.18 -12.71 14.58
N GLU A 166 -15.85 -12.63 13.43
CA GLU A 166 -17.17 -13.24 13.22
C GLU A 166 -17.12 -14.78 13.29
N GLN A 167 -16.07 -15.37 12.72
CA GLN A 167 -15.85 -16.82 12.75
C GLN A 167 -15.60 -17.34 14.16
N GLU A 168 -14.71 -16.67 14.92
CA GLU A 168 -14.41 -17.04 16.30
C GLU A 168 -15.64 -16.89 17.20
N THR A 169 -16.40 -15.79 17.07
CA THR A 169 -17.66 -15.61 17.80
C THR A 169 -18.66 -16.74 17.51
N THR A 170 -18.73 -17.20 16.26
CA THR A 170 -19.60 -18.32 15.87
C THR A 170 -19.10 -19.66 16.44
N ASN A 171 -17.78 -19.89 16.41
CA ASN A 171 -17.16 -21.09 16.96
C ASN A 171 -17.35 -21.19 18.47
N HIS A 172 -17.20 -20.09 19.21
CA HIS A 172 -17.46 -20.01 20.65
C HIS A 172 -18.91 -20.33 21.00
N SER A 173 -19.87 -19.80 20.22
CA SER A 173 -21.29 -20.11 20.44
C SER A 173 -21.59 -21.62 20.32
N LEU A 174 -20.81 -22.36 19.53
CA LEU A 174 -20.95 -23.81 19.36
C LEU A 174 -20.19 -24.60 20.44
N SER A 175 -19.01 -24.13 20.88
CA SER A 175 -18.23 -24.77 21.96
C SER A 175 -18.87 -24.58 23.34
N ASP A 176 -19.56 -23.46 23.58
CA ASP A 176 -20.28 -23.17 24.82
C ASP A 176 -21.45 -24.13 25.11
N PHE A 177 -21.93 -24.88 24.11
CA PHE A 177 -22.88 -25.99 24.33
C PHE A 177 -22.24 -27.23 24.99
N GLY A 178 -20.90 -27.31 25.05
CA GLY A 178 -20.13 -28.45 25.59
C GLY A 178 -19.32 -28.17 26.87
N GLY A 179 -19.13 -26.90 27.24
CA GLY A 179 -18.37 -26.49 28.42
C GLY A 179 -17.50 -25.26 28.13
N GLY A 180 -17.86 -24.14 28.76
CA GLY A 180 -17.44 -22.78 28.39
C GLY A 180 -15.95 -22.58 28.14
N SER A 181 -15.62 -22.03 26.97
CA SER A 181 -14.30 -21.47 26.67
C SER A 181 -14.29 -20.01 27.11
N GLN A 182 -13.44 -19.66 28.07
CA GLN A 182 -13.15 -18.27 28.47
C GLN A 182 -12.18 -17.60 27.48
N GLU A 183 -12.44 -17.71 26.18
CA GLU A 183 -11.63 -17.07 25.14
C GLU A 183 -12.31 -15.75 24.74
N GLY A 184 -11.49 -14.72 24.49
CA GLY A 184 -12.02 -13.44 24.02
C GLY A 184 -12.48 -13.49 22.57
N VAL A 185 -12.84 -12.34 22.00
CA VAL A 185 -13.32 -12.23 20.61
C VAL A 185 -12.26 -12.64 19.59
N LEU A 186 -10.99 -12.65 19.99
CA LEU A 186 -9.88 -13.13 19.21
C LEU A 186 -9.11 -14.20 20.00
N SER A 187 -8.65 -15.25 19.33
CA SER A 187 -7.85 -16.30 19.98
C SER A 187 -6.43 -15.81 20.31
N GLU A 188 -5.78 -16.42 21.33
CA GLU A 188 -4.36 -16.16 21.60
C GLU A 188 -3.46 -16.58 20.43
N SER A 189 -3.90 -17.53 19.60
CA SER A 189 -3.17 -17.93 18.38
C SER A 189 -3.15 -16.83 17.33
N ASP A 190 -4.30 -16.23 17.04
CA ASP A 190 -4.44 -15.14 16.07
C ASP A 190 -3.66 -13.90 16.54
N GLU A 191 -3.74 -13.60 17.83
CA GLU A 191 -2.99 -12.53 18.46
C GLU A 191 -1.47 -12.72 18.30
N LYS A 192 -1.00 -13.95 18.53
CA LYS A 192 0.41 -14.32 18.37
C LYS A 192 0.86 -14.28 16.91
N GLU A 193 0.02 -14.75 15.99
CA GLU A 193 0.30 -14.68 14.55
C GLU A 193 0.49 -13.24 14.10
N PHE A 194 -0.38 -12.32 14.53
CA PHE A 194 -0.23 -10.90 14.24
C PHE A 194 1.09 -10.34 14.79
N ARG A 195 1.47 -10.65 16.04
CA ARG A 195 2.76 -10.21 16.61
C ARG A 195 3.97 -10.75 15.86
N LEU A 196 3.88 -11.98 15.33
CA LEU A 196 4.95 -12.55 14.50
C LEU A 196 5.11 -11.75 13.21
N LEU A 197 4.01 -11.42 12.53
CA LEU A 197 4.05 -10.57 11.33
C LEU A 197 4.67 -9.18 11.62
N ILE A 198 4.32 -8.55 12.75
CA ILE A 198 4.93 -7.28 13.17
C ILE A 198 6.43 -7.45 13.47
N SER A 199 6.81 -8.55 14.11
CA SER A 199 8.22 -8.86 14.38
C SER A 199 9.02 -9.06 13.10
N ASP A 200 8.44 -9.79 12.12
CA ASP A 200 9.04 -10.00 10.81
C ASP A 200 9.22 -8.65 10.09
N LEU A 201 8.24 -7.74 10.16
CA LEU A 201 8.37 -6.40 9.58
C LEU A 201 9.56 -5.64 10.17
N HIS A 202 9.71 -5.65 11.49
CA HIS A 202 10.83 -4.99 12.16
C HIS A 202 12.18 -5.63 11.80
N LEU A 203 12.21 -6.96 11.67
CA LEU A 203 13.41 -7.67 11.26
C LEU A 203 13.81 -7.30 9.83
N GLU A 204 12.88 -7.33 8.88
CA GLU A 204 13.16 -6.96 7.47
C GLU A 204 13.62 -5.51 7.36
N LEU A 205 12.98 -4.57 8.06
CA LEU A 205 13.44 -3.18 8.11
C LEU A 205 14.86 -3.04 8.69
N SER A 206 15.20 -3.82 9.71
CA SER A 206 16.52 -3.76 10.35
C SER A 206 17.65 -4.34 9.49
N GLN A 207 17.32 -5.21 8.53
CA GLN A 207 18.28 -5.82 7.62
C GLN A 207 18.70 -4.86 6.49
N ILE A 208 17.86 -3.88 6.17
CA ILE A 208 18.13 -2.83 5.19
C ILE A 208 18.81 -1.67 5.93
N GLY A 209 20.09 -1.43 5.64
CA GLY A 209 20.95 -0.53 6.43
C GLY A 209 20.36 0.87 6.61
N GLU A 210 19.80 1.42 5.54
CA GLU A 210 19.20 2.74 5.47
C GLU A 210 17.82 2.81 6.16
N LEU A 211 17.10 1.70 6.25
CA LEU A 211 15.80 1.64 6.93
C LEU A 211 15.93 1.27 8.42
N SER A 212 17.09 0.77 8.86
CA SER A 212 17.33 0.39 10.25
C SER A 212 17.06 1.53 11.25
N GLU A 213 17.21 2.78 10.82
CA GLU A 213 17.02 3.97 11.64
C GLU A 213 15.54 4.29 11.92
N ILE A 214 14.64 3.91 11.01
CA ILE A 214 13.21 4.15 11.19
C ILE A 214 12.52 3.02 11.96
N VAL A 215 13.22 1.91 12.25
CA VAL A 215 12.68 0.74 12.97
C VAL A 215 12.06 1.12 14.31
N ASP A 216 12.74 1.96 15.10
CA ASP A 216 12.21 2.41 16.40
C ASP A 216 10.88 3.16 16.27
N LEU A 217 10.72 3.94 15.20
CA LEU A 217 9.52 4.72 14.94
C LEU A 217 8.38 3.86 14.41
N VAL A 218 8.70 2.95 13.50
CA VAL A 218 7.78 1.93 13.02
C VAL A 218 7.28 1.09 14.19
N THR A 219 8.19 0.64 15.08
CA THR A 219 7.85 -0.11 16.30
C THR A 219 6.88 0.66 17.19
N ARG A 220 7.15 1.95 17.44
CA ARG A 220 6.19 2.79 18.18
C ARG A 220 4.83 2.89 17.49
N GLY A 221 4.83 2.91 16.16
CA GLY A 221 3.63 2.90 15.34
C GLY A 221 2.82 1.61 15.50
N THR A 222 3.48 0.46 15.42
CA THR A 222 2.87 -0.88 15.51
C THR A 222 2.46 -1.25 16.94
N ASP A 223 3.13 -0.71 17.98
CA ASP A 223 2.78 -0.92 19.39
C ASP A 223 1.29 -0.74 19.63
N VAL A 224 0.68 0.29 19.01
CA VAL A 224 -0.74 0.59 19.21
C VAL A 224 -1.61 -0.58 18.72
N MET A 225 -1.24 -1.18 17.59
CA MET A 225 -1.94 -2.31 17.00
C MET A 225 -1.76 -3.56 17.86
N GLU A 226 -0.54 -3.88 18.27
CA GLU A 226 -0.26 -5.03 19.13
C GLU A 226 -1.03 -4.95 20.46
N GLN A 227 -1.15 -3.75 21.05
CA GLN A 227 -1.97 -3.57 22.25
C GLN A 227 -3.47 -3.76 22.00
N VAL A 228 -3.99 -3.33 20.83
CA VAL A 228 -5.39 -3.58 20.45
C VAL A 228 -5.63 -5.08 20.28
N PHE A 229 -4.74 -5.79 19.58
CA PHE A 229 -4.82 -7.23 19.40
C PHE A 229 -4.78 -8.00 20.73
N ALA A 230 -3.87 -7.61 21.63
CA ALA A 230 -3.84 -8.15 22.99
C ALA A 230 -5.17 -7.91 23.74
N GLN A 231 -5.76 -6.71 23.60
CA GLN A 231 -7.03 -6.40 24.24
C GLN A 231 -8.19 -7.23 23.68
N LEU A 232 -8.22 -7.52 22.38
CA LEU A 232 -9.26 -8.34 21.74
C LEU A 232 -9.35 -9.76 22.33
N THR A 233 -8.22 -10.34 22.77
CA THR A 233 -8.20 -11.66 23.44
C THR A 233 -8.88 -11.69 24.81
N THR A 234 -9.18 -10.52 25.38
CA THR A 234 -9.80 -10.38 26.70
C THR A 234 -11.26 -9.95 26.65
N LEU A 235 -11.72 -9.45 25.50
CA LEU A 235 -13.08 -8.94 25.34
C LEU A 235 -14.03 -10.10 25.05
N GLU A 236 -15.22 -10.09 25.66
CA GLU A 236 -16.26 -11.09 25.37
C GLU A 236 -17.04 -10.78 24.08
N SER A 237 -17.11 -9.51 23.71
CA SER A 237 -17.81 -9.05 22.49
C SER A 237 -17.28 -7.68 22.05
N ILE A 238 -17.54 -7.33 20.79
CA ILE A 238 -17.17 -6.05 20.19
C ILE A 238 -18.42 -5.20 20.01
N SER A 239 -18.36 -3.97 20.50
CA SER A 239 -19.37 -2.93 20.28
C SER A 239 -19.20 -2.25 18.92
N ASN A 240 -20.24 -1.56 18.44
CA ASN A 240 -20.17 -0.81 17.18
C ASN A 240 -19.06 0.25 17.18
N ASP A 241 -18.87 0.95 18.29
CA ASP A 241 -17.83 1.99 18.40
C ASP A 241 -16.42 1.40 18.33
N GLN A 242 -16.23 0.20 18.89
CA GLN A 242 -14.98 -0.55 18.79
C GLN A 242 -14.76 -1.03 17.36
N ASN A 243 -15.79 -1.55 16.69
CA ASN A 243 -15.70 -1.99 15.30
C ASN A 243 -15.26 -0.85 14.36
N VAL A 244 -15.81 0.37 14.55
CA VAL A 244 -15.39 1.55 13.79
C VAL A 244 -13.90 1.85 13.98
N VAL A 245 -13.35 1.65 15.18
CA VAL A 245 -11.91 1.84 15.43
C VAL A 245 -11.08 0.71 14.81
N LEU A 246 -11.55 -0.54 14.83
CA LEU A 246 -10.87 -1.68 14.20
C LEU A 246 -10.74 -1.51 12.68
N GLN A 247 -11.77 -0.96 12.03
CA GLN A 247 -11.75 -0.64 10.60
C GLN A 247 -10.67 0.38 10.22
N ASP A 248 -10.18 1.17 11.18
CA ASP A 248 -9.10 2.13 10.94
C ASP A 248 -7.69 1.53 11.10
N LEU A 249 -7.55 0.28 11.59
CA LEU A 249 -6.25 -0.36 11.74
C LEU A 249 -5.57 -0.65 10.39
N ALA A 250 -6.32 -1.15 9.40
CA ALA A 250 -5.79 -1.40 8.06
C ALA A 250 -5.32 -0.10 7.36
N PRO A 251 -6.13 0.97 7.29
CA PRO A 251 -5.68 2.28 6.80
C PRO A 251 -4.52 2.88 7.59
N TYR A 252 -4.51 2.71 8.91
CA TYR A 252 -3.42 3.20 9.75
C TYR A 252 -2.11 2.48 9.43
N PHE A 253 -2.12 1.15 9.34
CA PHE A 253 -0.95 0.39 8.92
C PHE A 253 -0.48 0.84 7.54
N TYR A 254 -1.37 0.85 6.54
CA TYR A 254 -0.97 1.06 5.15
C TYR A 254 -0.51 2.50 4.87
N TYR A 255 -1.24 3.52 5.34
CA TYR A 255 -0.94 4.92 5.05
C TYR A 255 -0.11 5.64 6.12
N CYS A 256 0.19 4.97 7.23
CA CYS A 256 1.07 5.52 8.27
C CYS A 256 2.31 4.66 8.42
N ILE A 257 2.16 3.41 8.84
CA ILE A 257 3.31 2.56 9.19
C ILE A 257 4.08 2.17 7.93
N TRP A 258 3.41 1.56 6.95
CA TRP A 258 4.02 1.08 5.71
C TRP A 258 4.45 2.21 4.77
N ARG A 259 3.71 3.32 4.77
CA ARG A 259 4.02 4.50 3.94
C ARG A 259 5.42 5.04 4.23
N TYR A 260 5.89 4.95 5.46
CA TYR A 260 7.19 5.50 5.84
C TYR A 260 8.37 4.82 5.13
N PRO A 261 8.59 3.50 5.25
CA PRO A 261 9.61 2.81 4.45
C PRO A 261 9.32 2.88 2.95
N ALA A 262 8.05 2.84 2.52
CA ALA A 262 7.71 2.91 1.11
C ALA A 262 8.16 4.24 0.46
N LEU A 263 8.11 5.36 1.18
CA LEU A 263 8.64 6.65 0.69
C LEU A 263 10.13 6.57 0.42
N PHE A 264 10.90 5.94 1.32
CA PHE A 264 12.33 5.72 1.12
C PHE A 264 12.61 4.77 -0.05
N ILE A 265 11.94 3.62 -0.12
CA ILE A 265 12.09 2.68 -1.25
C ILE A 265 11.82 3.40 -2.58
N SER A 266 10.84 4.28 -2.60
CA SER A 266 10.47 5.04 -3.78
C SER A 266 11.55 6.02 -4.24
N THR A 267 12.34 6.59 -3.33
CA THR A 267 13.47 7.45 -3.71
C THR A 267 14.63 6.65 -4.28
N GLN A 268 14.85 5.43 -3.77
CA GLN A 268 15.92 4.54 -4.26
C GLN A 268 15.60 3.90 -5.61
N THR A 269 14.32 3.72 -5.92
CA THR A 269 13.85 2.94 -7.09
C THR A 269 13.26 3.80 -8.20
N ALA A 270 13.38 5.12 -8.11
CA ALA A 270 12.84 6.05 -9.09
C ALA A 270 13.61 5.98 -10.43
N GLU A 271 12.88 5.66 -11.50
CA GLU A 271 13.39 5.59 -12.87
C GLU A 271 12.54 6.45 -13.82
N GLY A 272 13.15 6.88 -14.93
CA GLY A 272 12.47 7.63 -16.00
C GLY A 272 12.82 9.13 -16.05
N PRO A 273 12.20 9.88 -16.97
CA PRO A 273 12.60 11.25 -17.33
C PRO A 273 12.53 12.26 -16.17
N ASN A 274 11.53 12.12 -15.30
CA ASN A 274 11.24 13.01 -14.18
C ASN A 274 11.59 12.39 -12.82
N ARG A 275 12.48 11.38 -12.79
CA ARG A 275 12.90 10.71 -11.55
C ARG A 275 13.36 11.68 -10.45
N HIS A 276 14.08 12.74 -10.82
CA HIS A 276 14.63 13.72 -9.88
C HIS A 276 13.51 14.48 -9.14
N HIS A 277 12.45 14.86 -9.85
CA HIS A 277 11.27 15.48 -9.24
C HIS A 277 10.53 14.53 -8.30
N LEU A 278 10.45 13.23 -8.65
CA LEU A 278 9.82 12.22 -7.80
C LEU A 278 10.64 12.00 -6.51
N VAL A 279 11.96 11.91 -6.65
CA VAL A 279 12.89 11.77 -5.52
C VAL A 279 12.79 12.97 -4.58
N GLU A 280 12.88 14.20 -5.11
CA GLU A 280 12.78 15.43 -4.31
C GLU A 280 11.48 15.44 -3.49
N GLU A 281 10.35 15.18 -4.13
CA GLU A 281 9.05 15.14 -3.48
C GLU A 281 8.95 14.06 -2.40
N HIS A 282 9.45 12.85 -2.66
CA HIS A 282 9.36 11.75 -1.71
C HIS A 282 10.37 11.88 -0.56
N VAL A 283 11.54 12.49 -0.78
CA VAL A 283 12.48 12.88 0.29
C VAL A 283 11.85 13.93 1.20
N ASP A 284 11.21 14.95 0.62
CA ASP A 284 10.50 15.97 1.40
C ASP A 284 9.38 15.35 2.24
N ARG A 285 8.58 14.45 1.65
CA ARG A 285 7.53 13.71 2.37
C ARG A 285 8.13 12.84 3.47
N PHE A 286 9.17 12.07 3.18
CA PHE A 286 9.85 11.17 4.13
C PHE A 286 10.39 11.94 5.35
N THR A 287 11.06 13.07 5.11
CA THR A 287 11.66 13.89 6.16
C THR A 287 10.60 14.46 7.10
N ASN A 288 9.45 14.88 6.56
CA ASN A 288 8.34 15.41 7.36
C ASN A 288 7.43 14.33 7.93
N PHE A 289 7.61 13.06 7.54
CA PHE A 289 6.71 11.97 7.89
C PHE A 289 6.77 11.58 9.36
N HIS A 290 7.91 11.82 10.02
CA HIS A 290 8.13 11.49 11.43
C HIS A 290 7.04 12.07 12.35
N GLU A 291 6.84 13.39 12.27
CA GLU A 291 5.85 14.11 13.07
C GLU A 291 4.41 13.67 12.74
N GLU A 292 4.17 13.38 11.46
CA GLU A 292 2.88 12.85 11.01
C GLU A 292 2.59 11.48 11.64
N LEU A 293 3.56 10.56 11.65
CA LEU A 293 3.42 9.23 12.24
C LEU A 293 3.15 9.33 13.76
N LEU A 294 3.90 10.13 14.50
CA LEU A 294 3.71 10.31 15.94
C LEU A 294 2.35 10.93 16.27
N SER A 295 1.91 11.91 15.48
CA SER A 295 0.60 12.54 15.62
C SER A 295 -0.53 11.53 15.36
N ARG A 296 -0.43 10.77 14.26
CA ARG A 296 -1.42 9.75 13.89
C ARG A 296 -1.48 8.60 14.91
N ARG A 297 -0.32 8.14 15.40
CA ARG A 297 -0.21 7.17 16.49
C ARG A 297 -0.96 7.65 17.73
N SER A 298 -0.68 8.87 18.18
CA SER A 298 -1.31 9.45 19.37
C SER A 298 -2.83 9.54 19.21
N ARG A 299 -3.30 10.01 18.05
CA ARG A 299 -4.72 10.09 17.73
C ARG A 299 -5.40 8.72 17.70
N LEU A 300 -4.77 7.71 17.11
CA LEU A 300 -5.31 6.35 17.12
C LEU A 300 -5.35 5.78 18.55
N GLY A 301 -4.26 5.93 19.31
CA GLY A 301 -4.19 5.49 20.70
C GLY A 301 -5.26 6.11 21.59
N GLU A 302 -5.51 7.42 21.46
CA GLU A 302 -6.60 8.12 22.17
C GLU A 302 -7.98 7.55 21.81
N ARG A 303 -8.22 7.26 20.52
CA ARG A 303 -9.47 6.65 20.06
C ARG A 303 -9.66 5.24 20.60
N CYS A 304 -8.62 4.41 20.52
CA CYS A 304 -8.62 3.06 21.09
C CYS A 304 -8.90 3.10 22.60
N ALA A 305 -8.24 3.99 23.34
CA ALA A 305 -8.47 4.17 24.77
C ALA A 305 -9.89 4.65 25.08
N GLY A 306 -10.46 5.53 24.25
CA GLY A 306 -11.82 6.04 24.38
C GLY A 306 -12.92 4.97 24.23
N VAL A 307 -12.61 3.83 23.60
CA VAL A 307 -13.53 2.70 23.41
C VAL A 307 -13.07 1.42 24.14
N ASP A 308 -12.18 1.56 25.13
CA ASP A 308 -11.61 0.46 25.92
C ASP A 308 -10.93 -0.65 25.05
N LEU A 309 -10.39 -0.30 23.88
CA LEU A 309 -9.53 -1.16 23.03
C LEU A 309 -8.03 -0.99 23.34
N TYR A 310 -7.70 -0.20 24.35
CA TYR A 310 -6.32 0.01 24.80
C TYR A 310 -6.19 -0.34 26.27
N PRO A 311 -5.09 -0.98 26.70
CA PRO A 311 -4.88 -1.26 28.12
C PRO A 311 -4.88 0.05 28.92
N ARG A 312 -5.63 0.08 30.02
CA ARG A 312 -5.62 1.25 30.92
C ARG A 312 -4.22 1.44 31.49
N ALA A 313 -3.76 2.70 31.54
CA ALA A 313 -2.39 3.08 31.89
C ALA A 313 -1.79 2.24 33.03
N GLY A 314 -0.80 1.42 32.66
CA GLY A 314 -0.17 0.41 33.51
C GLY A 314 0.91 -0.44 32.80
N TYR A 315 0.98 -0.41 31.47
CA TYR A 315 2.02 -1.05 30.66
C TYR A 315 2.81 0.01 29.87
N HIS A 316 4.12 0.07 30.16
CA HIS A 316 5.25 0.93 29.72
C HIS A 316 5.23 1.55 28.31
N SER A 317 6.06 2.54 27.94
CA SER A 317 6.66 3.75 28.54
C SER A 317 7.39 4.45 27.39
N GLN A 318 7.15 5.75 27.23
CA GLN A 318 7.86 6.67 26.33
C GLN A 318 9.38 6.63 26.51
N ARG A 319 10.15 6.70 25.41
CA ARG A 319 11.47 7.34 25.37
C ARG A 319 12.02 7.48 23.94
N VAL A 320 12.71 8.62 23.72
CA VAL A 320 13.62 9.02 22.62
C VAL A 320 12.98 9.85 21.50
N ASP A 321 12.99 11.18 21.63
CA ASP A 321 12.45 12.14 20.62
C ASP A 321 13.48 13.14 20.06
N GLU A 322 14.70 13.26 20.59
CA GLU A 322 15.56 14.42 20.21
C GLU A 322 16.85 14.08 19.43
N GLU A 323 17.41 12.87 19.54
CA GLU A 323 18.65 12.51 18.82
C GLU A 323 18.42 11.97 17.39
N GLN A 324 17.23 11.42 17.10
CA GLN A 324 16.91 10.79 15.80
C GLN A 324 16.60 11.82 14.69
N MET A 325 16.02 12.97 15.04
CA MET A 325 15.67 14.01 14.08
C MET A 325 16.89 14.63 13.39
N ALA A 326 18.02 14.77 14.09
CA ALA A 326 19.24 15.33 13.50
C ALA A 326 19.90 14.37 12.49
N HIS A 327 19.72 13.05 12.65
CA HIS A 327 20.32 12.04 11.79
C HIS A 327 19.50 11.83 10.50
N LEU A 328 18.17 11.82 10.60
CA LEU A 328 17.25 11.72 9.45
C LEU A 328 17.44 12.88 8.44
N HIS A 329 17.77 14.08 8.93
CA HIS A 329 18.09 15.22 8.08
C HIS A 329 19.41 15.06 7.31
N GLU A 330 20.39 14.33 7.85
CA GLU A 330 21.64 14.05 7.15
C GLU A 330 21.44 12.99 6.06
N MET A 331 20.63 11.96 6.30
CA MET A 331 20.26 10.97 5.28
C MET A 331 19.55 11.59 4.06
N ALA A 332 18.57 12.47 4.31
CA ALA A 332 17.87 13.19 3.23
C ALA A 332 18.84 14.01 2.36
N ARG A 333 19.87 14.58 2.99
CA ARG A 333 20.94 15.33 2.34
C ARG A 333 21.87 14.41 1.53
N GLU A 334 22.24 13.24 2.04
CA GLU A 334 23.07 12.26 1.31
C GLU A 334 22.38 11.71 0.05
N VAL A 335 21.07 11.43 0.12
CA VAL A 335 20.27 10.98 -1.06
C VAL A 335 20.18 12.08 -2.12
N LEU A 336 20.05 13.34 -1.72
CA LEU A 336 20.02 14.48 -2.65
C LEU A 336 21.39 14.78 -3.28
N GLU A 337 22.49 14.56 -2.55
CA GLU A 337 23.86 14.79 -3.06
C GLU A 337 24.37 13.64 -3.97
N GLY A 338 23.78 12.43 -3.89
CA GLY A 338 24.16 11.26 -4.70
C GLY A 338 23.49 11.17 -6.09
N THR A 339 22.66 12.14 -6.47
CA THR A 339 21.88 12.14 -7.73
C THR A 339 22.37 13.14 -8.80
N GLU A 340 23.47 13.86 -8.56
CA GLU A 340 24.23 14.63 -9.57
C GLU A 340 25.22 13.75 -10.35
#